data_AF-A0A973MLN6-F1
#
_entry.id   AF-A0A973MLN6-F1
#
_cell.length_a   1.000
_cell.length_b   1.000
_cell.length_c   1.000
_cell.angle_alpha   90.00
_cell.angle_beta   90.00
_cell.angle_gamma   90.00
#
_symmetry.space_group_name_H-M   'P 1'
#
loop_
_entity.id
_entity.type
_entity.pdbx_description
1 polymer ?
#
loop_
_entity_poly.entity_id
_entity_poly.type
_entity_poly.pdbx_seq_one_letter_code
_entity_poly.pdbx_strand_id
1 'polypeptide(L)'
;HGPSFATSGEQVFVDFDSVTVKQGQTDSLDIAVPDAGCFAQIDLYRGAVKFDGKPDAKDGFVHGDLPKGPDHPVIKDKLIASWNGGTKDCTSTESQPPSSPPATTPASEQPSTPASPTPTPSASESTPSSTDTPVASASTTVPAATQSSGGGLAETGGGSNSGLIAGGAAALLAAGGAIVVVARRRRTAR
;
A
#
# COMPACT_ATOMS: atom_id res chain seq x y z
N HIS A 1 -7.09 -8.47 15.65
CA HIS A 1 -5.79 -8.27 14.97
C HIS A 1 -4.85 -7.58 15.95
N GLY A 2 -3.54 -7.86 15.85
CA GLY A 2 -2.53 -7.34 16.78
C GLY A 2 -1.34 -6.72 16.04
N PRO A 3 -0.43 -6.03 16.76
CA PRO A 3 0.65 -5.22 16.18
C PRO A 3 1.81 -6.03 15.58
N SER A 4 1.77 -7.35 15.68
CA SER A 4 2.82 -8.23 15.18
C SER A 4 2.23 -9.32 14.31
N PHE A 5 3.05 -9.88 13.41
CA PHE A 5 2.66 -11.00 12.56
C PHE A 5 2.04 -12.15 13.36
N ALA A 6 2.66 -12.60 14.45
CA ALA A 6 2.13 -13.73 15.25
C ALA A 6 0.72 -13.49 15.84
N THR A 7 0.32 -12.23 15.92
CA THR A 7 -0.96 -11.79 16.50
C THR A 7 -1.89 -11.15 15.48
N SER A 8 -1.48 -11.03 14.21
CA SER A 8 -2.19 -10.23 13.22
C SER A 8 -3.53 -10.86 12.85
N GLY A 9 -3.63 -12.20 12.87
CA GLY A 9 -4.78 -12.89 12.30
C GLY A 9 -4.72 -12.89 10.78
N GLU A 10 -5.86 -13.09 10.13
CA GLU A 10 -5.96 -13.00 8.67
C GLU A 10 -5.99 -11.54 8.25
N GLN A 11 -5.04 -11.13 7.41
CA GLN A 11 -4.88 -9.71 7.07
C GLN A 11 -5.86 -9.29 5.98
N VAL A 12 -6.17 -7.99 5.93
CA VAL A 12 -6.96 -7.39 4.85
C VAL A 12 -6.00 -6.75 3.86
N PHE A 13 -6.14 -7.07 2.59
CA PHE A 13 -5.36 -6.43 1.53
C PHE A 13 -5.82 -4.98 1.34
N VAL A 14 -4.89 -4.03 1.42
CA VAL A 14 -5.17 -2.60 1.29
C VAL A 14 -4.72 -2.09 -0.07
N ASP A 15 -3.41 -2.19 -0.34
CA ASP A 15 -2.82 -1.67 -1.56
C ASP A 15 -1.54 -2.44 -1.92
N PHE A 16 -1.05 -2.23 -3.14
CA PHE A 16 0.13 -2.88 -3.70
C PHE A 16 0.71 -2.07 -4.84
N ASP A 17 2.03 -2.11 -4.95
CA ASP A 17 2.76 -1.67 -6.12
C ASP A 17 3.84 -2.69 -6.51
N SER A 18 4.28 -2.66 -7.76
CA SER A 18 5.39 -3.50 -8.23
C SER A 18 6.21 -2.83 -9.31
N VAL A 19 7.51 -3.11 -9.26
CA VAL A 19 8.49 -2.65 -10.24
C VAL A 19 9.44 -3.77 -10.62
N THR A 20 9.96 -3.71 -11.86
CA THR A 20 11.02 -4.62 -12.31
C THR A 20 12.34 -3.88 -12.36
N VAL A 21 13.23 -4.18 -11.40
CA VAL A 21 14.51 -3.50 -11.28
C VAL A 21 15.61 -4.24 -12.06
N LYS A 22 16.41 -3.50 -12.83
CA LYS A 22 17.60 -4.03 -13.51
C LYS A 22 18.81 -4.00 -12.57
N GLN A 23 19.81 -4.85 -12.83
CA GLN A 23 21.03 -4.88 -12.02
C GLN A 23 21.69 -3.48 -11.95
N GLY A 24 21.97 -3.03 -10.72
CA GLY A 24 22.59 -1.73 -10.46
C GLY A 24 21.66 -0.52 -10.61
N GLN A 25 20.37 -0.73 -10.83
CA GLN A 25 19.35 0.32 -10.83
C GLN A 25 18.58 0.33 -9.51
N THR A 26 17.96 1.47 -9.23
CA THR A 26 17.02 1.67 -8.12
C THR A 26 15.68 2.11 -8.71
N ASP A 27 14.60 1.77 -8.02
CA ASP A 27 13.25 2.19 -8.36
C ASP A 27 12.48 2.45 -7.07
N SER A 28 11.27 3.02 -7.19
CA SER A 28 10.38 3.33 -6.08
C SER A 28 9.12 2.50 -6.13
N LEU A 29 8.52 2.27 -4.97
CA LEU A 29 7.22 1.63 -4.82
C LEU A 29 6.35 2.55 -3.98
N ASP A 30 5.15 2.86 -4.46
CA ASP A 30 4.22 3.75 -3.79
C ASP A 30 2.96 2.98 -3.38
N ILE A 31 2.68 2.96 -2.08
CA ILE A 31 1.49 2.29 -1.53
C ILE A 31 0.69 3.26 -0.66
N ALA A 32 -0.63 3.18 -0.76
CA ALA A 32 -1.54 3.86 0.12
C ALA A 32 -1.65 3.11 1.45
N VAL A 33 -1.41 3.82 2.55
CA VAL A 33 -1.70 3.34 3.90
C VAL A 33 -2.83 4.21 4.45
N PRO A 34 -3.96 3.62 4.87
CA PRO A 34 -5.02 4.40 5.50
C PRO A 34 -4.48 5.06 6.76
N ASP A 35 -4.55 6.39 6.84
CA ASP A 35 -3.94 7.22 7.90
C ASP A 35 -4.69 7.16 9.24
N ALA A 36 -5.31 6.02 9.52
CA ALA A 36 -5.76 5.69 10.86
C ALA A 36 -4.64 4.83 11.45
N GLY A 37 -4.20 5.09 12.69
CA GLY A 37 -3.15 4.33 13.40
C GLY A 37 -3.47 2.85 13.67
N CYS A 38 -4.02 2.18 12.68
CA CYS A 38 -4.46 0.81 12.60
C CYS A 38 -3.27 -0.12 12.53
N PHE A 39 -3.41 -1.30 13.13
CA PHE A 39 -2.49 -2.38 12.88
C PHE A 39 -2.39 -2.63 11.37
N ALA A 40 -1.20 -2.42 10.84
CA ALA A 40 -0.90 -2.55 9.43
C ALA A 40 0.48 -3.20 9.27
N GLN A 41 0.63 -3.94 8.18
CA GLN A 41 1.87 -4.58 7.80
C GLN A 41 2.18 -4.15 6.36
N ILE A 42 3.42 -3.73 6.13
CA ILE A 42 3.97 -3.48 4.80
C ILE A 42 5.00 -4.57 4.56
N ASP A 43 4.88 -5.26 3.44
CA ASP A 43 5.82 -6.30 3.05
C ASP A 43 6.43 -6.00 1.69
N LEU A 44 7.75 -6.13 1.61
CA LEU A 44 8.49 -6.05 0.37
C LEU A 44 8.90 -7.45 -0.08
N TYR A 45 8.36 -7.86 -1.22
CA TYR A 45 8.59 -9.18 -1.79
C TYR A 45 9.44 -9.14 -3.07
N ARG A 46 10.23 -10.19 -3.28
CA ARG A 46 10.81 -10.53 -4.57
C ARG A 46 9.83 -11.37 -5.38
N GLY A 47 9.72 -11.08 -6.68
CA GLY A 47 8.98 -11.89 -7.64
C GLY A 47 7.77 -11.14 -8.18
N ALA A 48 6.82 -11.89 -8.75
CA ALA A 48 5.67 -11.33 -9.47
C ALA A 48 4.32 -11.72 -8.83
N VAL A 49 4.33 -12.12 -7.55
CA VAL A 49 3.12 -12.58 -6.87
C VAL A 49 2.52 -11.45 -6.02
N LYS A 50 1.23 -11.18 -6.23
CA LYS A 50 0.41 -10.25 -5.45
C LYS A 50 -0.40 -11.05 -4.43
N PHE A 51 -0.16 -10.80 -3.14
CA PHE A 51 -0.75 -11.56 -2.05
C PHE A 51 -2.01 -10.88 -1.52
N ASP A 52 -3.07 -10.93 -2.33
CA ASP A 52 -4.33 -10.25 -2.09
C ASP A 52 -5.49 -11.21 -1.77
N GLY A 53 -5.23 -12.52 -1.70
CA GLY A 53 -6.25 -13.53 -1.42
C GLY A 53 -7.25 -13.72 -2.56
N LYS A 54 -6.93 -13.26 -3.78
CA LYS A 54 -7.80 -13.36 -4.95
C LYS A 54 -7.17 -14.25 -6.03
N PRO A 55 -7.03 -15.57 -5.80
CA PRO A 55 -6.29 -16.47 -6.69
C PRO A 55 -6.82 -16.51 -8.13
N ASP A 56 -8.12 -16.22 -8.33
CA ASP A 56 -8.78 -16.27 -9.63
C ASP A 56 -8.86 -14.91 -10.36
N ALA A 57 -8.19 -13.87 -9.83
CA ALA A 57 -8.17 -12.56 -10.47
C ALA A 57 -7.47 -12.62 -11.85
N LYS A 58 -8.03 -11.89 -12.81
CA LYS A 58 -7.59 -11.88 -14.22
C LYS A 58 -7.05 -10.51 -14.63
N ASP A 59 -6.24 -9.92 -13.76
CA ASP A 59 -5.65 -8.59 -13.96
C ASP A 59 -4.19 -8.65 -14.49
N GLY A 60 -3.70 -9.86 -14.78
CA GLY A 60 -2.36 -10.08 -15.32
C GLY A 60 -1.28 -10.33 -14.27
N PHE A 61 -1.63 -10.34 -12.98
CA PHE A 61 -0.72 -10.72 -11.90
C PHE A 61 -0.86 -12.20 -11.53
N VAL A 62 0.18 -12.76 -10.91
CA VAL A 62 0.07 -14.04 -10.21
C VAL A 62 -0.45 -13.73 -8.82
N HIS A 63 -1.56 -14.35 -8.42
CA HIS A 63 -2.16 -14.09 -7.11
C HIS A 63 -1.81 -15.19 -6.10
N GLY A 64 -1.62 -14.78 -4.85
CA GLY A 64 -1.39 -15.67 -3.72
C GLY A 64 -2.34 -15.36 -2.56
N ASP A 65 -2.35 -16.27 -1.59
CA ASP A 65 -3.16 -16.12 -0.38
C ASP A 65 -2.73 -14.88 0.43
N LEU A 66 -3.66 -14.36 1.24
CA LEU A 66 -3.36 -13.30 2.19
C LEU A 66 -2.45 -13.81 3.31
N PRO A 67 -1.45 -13.02 3.76
CA PRO A 67 -0.68 -13.34 4.96
C PRO A 67 -1.58 -13.50 6.19
N LYS A 68 -1.32 -14.55 6.97
CA LYS A 68 -2.11 -14.84 8.18
C LYS A 68 -1.21 -15.32 9.32
N GLY A 69 -1.38 -14.70 10.49
CA GLY A 69 -0.68 -15.09 11.71
C GLY A 69 -1.58 -15.87 12.68
N PRO A 70 -1.03 -16.79 13.49
CA PRO A 70 0.35 -17.30 13.46
C PRO A 70 0.57 -18.38 12.38
N ASP A 71 -0.51 -19.02 11.97
CA ASP A 71 -0.52 -20.09 10.99
C ASP A 71 -0.69 -19.47 9.60
N HIS A 72 0.20 -19.83 8.67
CA HIS A 72 0.34 -19.28 7.31
C HIS A 72 1.14 -17.97 7.20
N PRO A 73 2.44 -17.97 7.57
CA PRO A 73 3.41 -17.00 7.05
C PRO A 73 3.47 -17.16 5.55
N VAL A 74 2.64 -16.39 4.86
CA VAL A 74 2.69 -16.29 3.43
C VAL A 74 4.04 -15.64 3.12
N ILE A 75 4.91 -16.47 2.54
CA ILE A 75 6.19 -16.16 1.92
C ILE A 75 7.38 -16.03 2.88
N LYS A 76 8.18 -17.09 2.87
CA LYS A 76 9.45 -17.21 3.58
C LYS A 76 10.60 -16.58 2.77
N ASP A 77 11.03 -17.29 1.74
CA ASP A 77 12.27 -17.05 0.99
C ASP A 77 12.22 -15.84 0.05
N LYS A 78 11.02 -15.33 -0.26
CA LYS A 78 10.85 -14.15 -1.12
C LYS A 78 10.61 -12.85 -0.37
N LEU A 79 10.39 -12.89 0.95
CA LEU A 79 10.28 -11.68 1.75
C LEU A 79 11.67 -11.04 1.85
N ILE A 80 11.79 -9.82 1.35
CA ILE A 80 13.02 -9.03 1.46
C ILE A 80 13.03 -8.31 2.81
N ALA A 81 11.92 -7.67 3.16
CA ALA A 81 11.74 -6.94 4.42
C ALA A 81 10.24 -6.76 4.72
N SER A 82 9.92 -6.63 6.00
CA SER A 82 8.56 -6.38 6.49
C SER A 82 8.58 -5.34 7.61
N TRP A 83 7.56 -4.50 7.66
CA TRP A 83 7.36 -3.47 8.70
C TRP A 83 5.95 -3.57 9.26
N ASN A 84 5.83 -3.53 10.58
CA ASN A 84 4.55 -3.49 11.26
C ASN A 84 4.37 -2.12 11.93
N GLY A 85 3.15 -1.60 11.90
CA GLY A 85 2.79 -0.32 12.50
C GLY A 85 1.39 -0.33 13.10
N GLY A 86 1.07 0.76 13.80
CA GLY A 86 -0.25 0.98 14.37
C GLY A 86 -0.45 0.47 15.80
N THR A 87 -1.55 0.90 16.40
CA THR A 87 -1.86 0.71 17.82
C THR A 87 -3.31 0.26 18.08
N LYS A 88 -4.15 0.16 17.04
CA LYS A 88 -5.56 -0.23 17.17
C LYS A 88 -6.02 -1.13 16.03
N ASP A 89 -7.05 -1.93 16.28
CA ASP A 89 -7.71 -2.70 15.23
C ASP A 89 -8.73 -1.81 14.49
N CYS A 90 -8.72 -1.86 13.16
CA CYS A 90 -9.60 -1.07 12.30
C CYS A 90 -10.42 -1.91 11.31
N THR A 91 -10.34 -3.23 11.41
CA THR A 91 -11.03 -4.14 10.49
C THR A 91 -12.56 -4.05 10.54
N SER A 92 -13.12 -3.33 11.53
CA SER A 92 -14.57 -3.07 11.63
C SER A 92 -15.08 -1.87 10.82
N THR A 93 -14.23 -0.99 10.27
CA THR A 93 -14.70 0.27 9.65
C THR A 93 -14.73 0.26 8.12
N GLU A 94 -14.03 -0.64 7.43
CA GLU A 94 -13.88 -0.53 5.98
C GLU A 94 -14.36 -1.78 5.22
N SER A 95 -15.67 -1.82 5.02
CA SER A 95 -16.27 -2.57 3.91
C SER A 95 -17.46 -1.79 3.39
N GLN A 96 -17.22 -0.59 2.86
CA GLN A 96 -18.11 -0.05 1.83
C GLN A 96 -17.29 0.10 0.54
N PRO A 97 -17.62 -0.66 -0.52
CA PRO A 97 -17.12 -0.31 -1.84
C PRO A 97 -17.60 1.10 -2.21
N PRO A 98 -16.88 1.83 -3.08
CA PRO A 98 -17.34 3.14 -3.54
C PRO A 98 -18.75 2.98 -4.15
N SER A 99 -19.72 3.71 -3.59
CA SER A 99 -21.08 3.78 -4.15
C SER A 99 -20.99 4.24 -5.60
N SER A 100 -21.32 3.34 -6.51
CA SER A 100 -21.57 3.68 -7.92
C SER A 100 -22.68 4.74 -7.97
N PRO A 101 -22.56 5.80 -8.79
CA PRO A 101 -23.65 6.77 -8.96
C PRO A 101 -24.91 6.04 -9.45
N PRO A 102 -26.11 6.41 -8.95
CA PRO A 102 -27.33 5.71 -9.30
C PRO A 102 -27.57 5.75 -10.80
N ALA A 103 -27.74 4.57 -11.40
CA ALA A 103 -28.17 4.42 -12.78
C ALA A 103 -29.55 5.08 -12.95
N THR A 104 -29.65 5.98 -13.91
CA THR A 104 -30.91 6.58 -14.35
C THR A 104 -31.86 5.49 -14.86
N THR A 105 -32.98 5.35 -14.17
CA THR A 105 -34.09 4.48 -14.57
C THR A 105 -34.61 4.87 -15.96
N PRO A 106 -34.81 3.94 -16.91
CA PRO A 106 -35.51 4.23 -18.15
C PRO A 106 -36.96 4.61 -17.87
N ALA A 107 -37.42 5.72 -18.45
CA ALA A 107 -38.81 6.14 -18.40
C ALA A 107 -39.71 5.05 -19.04
N SER A 108 -40.72 4.58 -18.30
CA SER A 108 -41.77 3.73 -18.84
C SER A 108 -42.57 4.46 -19.91
N GLU A 109 -42.76 3.77 -21.04
CA GLU A 109 -43.67 4.12 -22.12
C GLU A 109 -45.11 4.24 -21.60
N GLN A 110 -45.80 5.32 -21.97
CA GLN A 110 -47.26 5.43 -21.84
C GLN A 110 -47.88 5.51 -23.26
N PRO A 111 -49.05 4.89 -23.50
CA PRO A 111 -49.58 4.68 -24.86
C PRO A 111 -50.10 5.94 -25.56
N SER A 112 -50.09 5.85 -26.88
CA SER A 112 -50.52 6.84 -27.88
C SER A 112 -52.04 7.07 -27.94
N THR A 113 -52.47 8.31 -28.17
CA THR A 113 -53.77 8.66 -28.79
C THR A 113 -53.64 9.91 -29.69
N PRO A 114 -54.51 10.09 -30.71
CA PRO A 114 -54.12 10.63 -32.02
C PRO A 114 -54.39 12.13 -32.27
N ALA A 115 -53.92 12.57 -33.44
CA ALA A 115 -53.66 13.92 -33.93
C ALA A 115 -54.86 14.86 -34.21
N SER A 116 -54.57 16.17 -34.23
CA SER A 116 -55.24 17.17 -35.09
C SER A 116 -54.38 18.44 -35.29
N PRO A 117 -54.60 19.24 -36.36
CA PRO A 117 -53.52 19.66 -37.25
C PRO A 117 -52.96 21.08 -37.06
N THR A 118 -51.80 21.25 -37.69
CA THR A 118 -50.96 22.44 -37.99
C THR A 118 -51.71 23.64 -38.58
N PRO A 119 -51.16 24.87 -38.43
CA PRO A 119 -50.52 25.49 -39.60
C PRO A 119 -49.10 26.05 -39.34
N THR A 120 -48.24 25.89 -40.36
CA THR A 120 -46.87 26.40 -40.56
C THR A 120 -46.89 27.85 -41.12
N PRO A 121 -45.77 28.48 -41.54
CA PRO A 121 -44.39 28.59 -41.02
C PRO A 121 -43.99 30.08 -40.77
N SER A 122 -42.83 30.33 -40.17
CA SER A 122 -41.98 31.45 -40.63
C SER A 122 -40.50 31.07 -40.56
N ALA A 123 -39.85 31.23 -41.70
CA ALA A 123 -38.44 30.96 -41.94
C ALA A 123 -37.54 32.14 -41.54
N SER A 124 -36.30 31.83 -41.14
CA SER A 124 -35.04 32.53 -41.47
C SER A 124 -33.93 31.68 -40.84
N GLU A 125 -33.15 30.89 -41.58
CA GLU A 125 -32.09 31.21 -42.56
C GLU A 125 -30.71 31.41 -41.92
N SER A 126 -29.79 30.49 -42.27
CA SER A 126 -28.31 30.59 -42.40
C SER A 126 -27.45 30.90 -41.17
N THR A 127 -26.29 30.28 -40.88
CA THR A 127 -25.28 29.54 -41.69
C THR A 127 -24.30 28.77 -40.76
N PRO A 128 -23.46 27.85 -41.29
CA PRO A 128 -22.53 27.01 -40.52
C PRO A 128 -21.10 27.60 -40.46
N SER A 129 -20.27 27.16 -39.50
CA SER A 129 -18.83 27.09 -39.73
C SER A 129 -18.14 26.11 -38.78
N SER A 130 -17.23 25.37 -39.38
CA SER A 130 -16.45 24.24 -38.89
C SER A 130 -15.17 24.63 -38.14
N THR A 131 -14.54 23.60 -37.54
CA THR A 131 -13.08 23.31 -37.54
C THR A 131 -12.28 23.58 -36.26
N ASP A 132 -11.84 22.45 -35.68
CA ASP A 132 -10.55 22.09 -35.07
C ASP A 132 -9.66 23.12 -34.36
N THR A 133 -9.18 22.76 -33.15
CA THR A 133 -7.75 22.47 -32.80
C THR A 133 -7.57 22.46 -31.26
N PRO A 134 -6.80 21.51 -30.66
CA PRO A 134 -6.59 21.44 -29.21
C PRO A 134 -5.54 22.45 -28.72
N VAL A 135 -5.73 22.99 -27.52
CA VAL A 135 -4.73 23.83 -26.83
C VAL A 135 -4.03 23.00 -25.76
N ALA A 136 -2.70 22.90 -25.90
CA ALA A 136 -1.81 22.38 -24.88
C ALA A 136 -1.29 23.51 -23.96
N SER A 137 -0.94 23.09 -22.73
CA SER A 137 0.07 23.66 -21.84
C SER A 137 -0.34 24.72 -20.81
N ALA A 138 -0.27 24.34 -19.53
CA ALA A 138 0.29 25.18 -18.47
C ALA A 138 0.82 24.29 -17.32
N SER A 139 2.14 24.31 -17.13
CA SER A 139 2.86 23.72 -16.00
C SER A 139 2.39 24.32 -14.66
N THR A 140 2.09 23.48 -13.67
CA THR A 140 1.88 23.91 -12.28
C THR A 140 3.16 23.72 -11.48
N THR A 141 3.64 24.82 -10.91
CA THR A 141 4.76 24.89 -9.96
C THR A 141 4.37 24.26 -8.62
N VAL A 142 5.21 23.36 -8.10
CA VAL A 142 5.05 22.71 -6.78
C VAL A 142 5.34 23.73 -5.65
N PRO A 143 4.49 23.85 -4.61
CA PRO A 143 4.82 24.67 -3.44
C PRO A 143 5.92 24.01 -2.60
N ALA A 144 6.86 24.81 -2.13
CA ALA A 144 7.92 24.39 -1.21
C ALA A 144 7.32 23.92 0.14
N ALA A 145 7.79 22.78 0.64
CA ALA A 145 7.36 22.21 1.91
C ALA A 145 7.78 23.09 3.09
N THR A 146 6.79 23.59 3.83
CA THR A 146 6.97 24.22 5.14
C THR A 146 7.45 23.15 6.13
N GLN A 147 8.61 23.36 6.75
CA GLN A 147 9.11 22.51 7.84
C GLN A 147 8.18 22.67 9.05
N SER A 148 7.29 21.70 9.27
CA SER A 148 6.56 21.57 10.52
C SER A 148 7.36 20.70 11.48
N SER A 149 7.94 21.35 12.49
CA SER A 149 8.64 20.73 13.61
C SER A 149 7.64 19.94 14.47
N GLY A 150 7.46 18.66 14.15
CA GLY A 150 6.54 17.80 14.89
C GLY A 150 6.59 16.35 14.44
N GLY A 151 7.58 15.61 14.94
CA GLY A 151 7.55 14.17 15.22
C GLY A 151 6.96 13.25 14.15
N GLY A 152 7.83 12.61 13.37
CA GLY A 152 7.45 11.55 12.45
C GLY A 152 8.65 11.01 11.67
N LEU A 153 9.72 10.66 12.37
CA LEU A 153 10.73 9.78 11.78
C LEU A 153 10.20 8.35 11.89
N ALA A 154 10.56 7.50 10.92
CA ALA A 154 10.15 6.10 10.89
C ALA A 154 10.46 5.42 12.25
N GLU A 155 9.42 4.94 12.92
CA GLU A 155 9.54 4.12 14.12
C GLU A 155 10.05 2.73 13.68
N THR A 156 11.37 2.61 13.53
CA THR A 156 12.01 1.38 13.06
C THR A 156 12.00 0.31 14.14
N GLY A 157 10.88 -0.39 14.32
CA GLY A 157 10.78 -1.77 14.85
C GLY A 157 11.48 -2.11 16.18
N GLY A 158 11.94 -1.13 16.95
CA GLY A 158 12.67 -1.32 18.21
C GLY A 158 11.72 -1.58 19.37
N GLY A 159 11.05 -2.73 19.36
CA GLY A 159 10.13 -3.13 20.44
C GLY A 159 10.84 -3.41 21.78
N SER A 160 10.03 -3.78 22.79
CA SER A 160 10.44 -4.05 24.18
C SER A 160 11.55 -5.09 24.37
N ASN A 161 11.89 -5.84 23.32
CA ASN A 161 12.96 -6.85 23.31
C ASN A 161 14.35 -6.27 23.00
N SER A 162 14.44 -5.00 22.60
CA SER A 162 15.72 -4.35 22.27
C SER A 162 16.70 -4.37 23.45
N GLY A 163 16.19 -4.27 24.68
CA GLY A 163 17.01 -4.38 25.90
C GLY A 163 17.61 -5.77 26.11
N LEU A 164 16.89 -6.85 25.77
CA LEU A 164 17.40 -8.21 25.86
C LEU A 164 18.48 -8.49 24.80
N ILE A 165 18.28 -7.97 23.58
CA ILE A 165 19.26 -8.11 22.50
C ILE A 165 20.53 -7.33 22.84
N ALA A 166 20.39 -6.08 23.31
CA ALA A 166 21.52 -5.27 23.76
C ALA A 166 22.26 -5.90 24.94
N GLY A 167 21.53 -6.45 25.92
CA GLY A 167 22.10 -7.18 27.05
C GLY A 167 22.86 -8.45 26.64
N GLY A 168 22.29 -9.24 25.73
CA GLY A 168 22.93 -10.44 25.19
C GLY A 168 24.22 -10.13 24.43
N ALA A 169 24.22 -9.08 23.60
CA ALA A 169 25.40 -8.64 22.87
C ALA A 169 26.54 -8.20 23.82
N ALA A 170 26.22 -7.45 24.89
CA ALA A 170 27.20 -7.04 25.89
C ALA A 170 27.83 -8.24 26.62
N ALA A 171 27.04 -9.25 26.97
CA ALA A 171 27.54 -10.46 27.62
C ALA A 171 28.50 -11.26 26.72
N LEU A 172 28.19 -11.39 25.43
CA LEU A 172 29.04 -12.06 24.46
C LEU A 172 30.38 -11.32 24.26
N LEU A 173 30.35 -9.99 24.18
CA LEU A 173 31.56 -9.18 24.07
C LEU A 173 32.44 -9.30 25.32
N ALA A 174 31.85 -9.29 26.51
CA ALA A 174 32.58 -9.48 27.77
C ALA A 174 33.23 -10.86 27.84
N ALA A 175 32.51 -11.92 27.48
CA ALA A 175 33.03 -13.29 27.44
C ALA A 175 34.17 -13.43 26.41
N GLY A 176 33.97 -12.94 25.19
CA GLY A 176 35.00 -12.93 24.14
C GLY A 176 36.25 -12.15 24.56
N GLY A 177 36.08 -10.97 25.16
CA GLY A 177 37.17 -10.15 25.68
C GLY A 177 37.98 -10.86 26.78
N ALA A 178 37.30 -11.52 27.72
CA ALA A 178 37.95 -12.28 28.79
C ALA A 178 38.81 -13.43 28.24
N ILE A 179 38.30 -14.18 27.25
CA ILE A 179 39.05 -15.27 26.59
C ILE A 179 40.32 -14.72 25.92
N VAL A 180 40.23 -13.59 25.21
CA VAL A 180 41.38 -12.96 24.55
C VAL A 180 42.43 -12.51 25.57
N VAL A 181 42.02 -11.90 26.68
CA VAL A 181 42.94 -11.45 27.74
C VAL A 181 43.65 -12.62 28.41
N VAL A 182 42.93 -13.70 28.73
CA VAL A 182 43.51 -14.92 29.32
C VAL A 182 44.49 -15.58 28.34
N ALA A 183 44.12 -15.71 27.06
CA ALA A 183 44.99 -16.27 26.04
C ALA A 183 46.27 -15.43 25.84
N ARG A 184 46.16 -14.09 25.86
CA ARG A 184 47.32 -13.18 25.81
C ARG A 184 48.23 -13.37 27.02
N ARG A 185 47.68 -13.39 28.24
CA ARG A 185 48.46 -13.60 29.48
C ARG A 185 49.23 -14.93 29.49
N ARG A 186 48.61 -16.01 28.99
CA ARG A 186 49.27 -17.32 28.86
C ARG A 186 50.40 -17.34 27.82
N ARG A 187 50.31 -16.49 26.79
CA ARG A 187 51.34 -16.39 25.74
C ARG A 187 52.53 -15.55 26.19
N THR A 188 52.33 -14.57 27.08
CA THR A 188 53.41 -13.74 27.65
C THR A 188 54.11 -14.41 28.84
N ALA A 189 53.48 -15.39 29.47
CA ALA A 189 54.06 -16.18 30.57
C ALA A 189 54.82 -17.43 30.08
N ARG A 190 55.06 -17.56 28.78
CA ARG A 190 55.79 -18.66 28.14
C ARG A 190 57.04 -18.15 27.46
#